data_AF-A0A9Q0LCP8-F1
#
_entry.id   AF-A0A9Q0LCP8-F1
#
_cell.length_a   1.000
_cell.length_b   1.000
_cell.length_c   1.000
_cell.angle_alpha   90.00
_cell.angle_beta   90.00
_cell.angle_gamma   90.00
#
_symmetry.space_group_name_H-M   'P 1'
#
loop_
_entity.id
_entity.type
_entity.pdbx_description
1 polymer ?
#
loop_
_entity_poly.entity_id
_entity_poly.type
_entity_poly.pdbx_seq_one_letter_code
_entity_poly.pdbx_strand_id
1 'polypeptide(L)'
;MSSRKNKKRKEKSKEKSKKKSKTNKTEKLTKLFKKAEKFAKKTHIQDIERIDKRDHLVEKFDEFFKEYIYVVVASGFRGKTAAELLPKLEKCQGNKKKMLKHFKNKRKCEAISTVFQLKNDWENLRSSLTTVDSLKQFPLIGDVVKHHLARNIGLVTCAKPDLHLTRLAKKLKFKDVKSMVDFVASNFNYKPGTADFILWIYLSHNGEEQDCCYGGYELR
;
A
#
# COMPACT_ATOMS: atom_id res chain seq x y z
N MET A 1 -7.57 -32.61 45.57
CA MET A 1 -7.81 -32.96 44.15
C MET A 1 -8.78 -32.04 43.37
N SER A 2 -9.60 -31.20 44.02
CA SER A 2 -10.62 -30.36 43.35
C SER A 2 -10.07 -29.21 42.48
N SER A 3 -8.93 -28.61 42.86
CA SER A 3 -8.31 -27.47 42.16
C SER A 3 -7.80 -27.79 40.73
N ARG A 4 -7.29 -29.00 40.48
CA ARG A 4 -6.77 -29.41 39.15
C ARG A 4 -7.87 -29.60 38.10
N LYS A 5 -9.08 -30.04 38.48
CA LYS A 5 -10.21 -30.22 37.55
C LYS A 5 -10.79 -28.89 37.07
N ASN A 6 -10.82 -27.86 37.94
CA ASN A 6 -11.28 -26.52 37.59
C ASN A 6 -10.31 -25.77 36.65
N LYS A 7 -9.00 -25.98 36.79
CA LYS A 7 -8.00 -25.39 35.88
C LYS A 7 -8.11 -25.94 34.45
N LYS A 8 -8.23 -27.27 34.29
CA LYS A 8 -8.42 -27.92 32.97
C LYS A 8 -9.74 -27.53 32.27
N ARG A 9 -10.83 -27.31 33.01
CA ARG A 9 -12.11 -26.82 32.42
C ARG A 9 -12.00 -25.37 31.93
N LYS A 10 -11.33 -24.48 32.67
CA LYS A 10 -11.10 -23.08 32.27
C LYS A 10 -10.15 -22.95 31.06
N GLU A 11 -9.16 -23.83 30.92
CA GLU A 11 -8.27 -23.84 29.74
C GLU A 11 -9.01 -24.29 28.47
N LYS A 12 -9.79 -25.39 28.55
CA LYS A 12 -10.60 -25.88 27.41
C LYS A 12 -11.67 -24.89 26.95
N SER A 13 -12.28 -24.12 27.86
CA SER A 13 -13.28 -23.10 27.48
C SER A 13 -12.64 -21.89 26.79
N LYS A 14 -11.45 -21.44 27.25
CA LYS A 14 -10.67 -20.38 26.61
C LYS A 14 -10.22 -20.77 25.20
N GLU A 15 -9.81 -22.02 25.01
CA GLU A 15 -9.36 -22.54 23.71
C GLU A 15 -10.50 -22.63 22.68
N LYS A 16 -11.68 -23.16 23.09
CA LYS A 16 -12.88 -23.18 22.25
C LYS A 16 -13.35 -21.76 21.86
N SER A 17 -13.33 -20.82 22.80
CA SER A 17 -13.70 -19.41 22.55
C SER A 17 -12.73 -18.73 21.58
N LYS A 18 -11.41 -18.94 21.75
CA LYS A 18 -10.38 -18.46 20.80
C LYS A 18 -10.57 -19.04 19.40
N LYS A 19 -10.85 -20.34 19.28
CA LYS A 19 -11.09 -21.01 18.00
C LYS A 19 -12.32 -20.43 17.29
N LYS A 20 -13.46 -20.29 17.98
CA LYS A 20 -14.70 -19.71 17.43
C LYS A 20 -14.52 -18.24 17.01
N SER A 21 -13.80 -17.44 17.81
CA SER A 21 -13.47 -16.05 17.49
C SER A 21 -12.56 -15.91 16.27
N LYS A 22 -11.53 -16.78 16.16
CA LYS A 22 -10.62 -16.82 15.01
C LYS A 22 -11.38 -17.16 13.72
N THR A 23 -12.24 -18.18 13.74
CA THR A 23 -13.06 -18.57 12.59
C THR A 23 -13.99 -17.45 12.12
N ASN A 24 -14.60 -16.71 13.05
CA ASN A 24 -15.53 -15.63 12.72
C ASN A 24 -14.81 -14.44 12.03
N LYS A 25 -13.63 -14.03 12.50
CA LYS A 25 -12.90 -12.90 11.86
C LYS A 25 -12.39 -13.25 10.47
N THR A 26 -11.89 -14.46 10.26
CA THR A 26 -11.38 -14.91 8.96
C THR A 26 -12.52 -15.01 7.95
N GLU A 27 -13.68 -15.54 8.36
CA GLU A 27 -14.86 -15.61 7.50
C GLU A 27 -15.35 -14.21 7.08
N LYS A 28 -15.41 -13.26 8.01
CA LYS A 28 -15.76 -11.86 7.72
C LYS A 28 -14.80 -11.22 6.72
N LEU A 29 -13.50 -11.43 6.90
CA LEU A 29 -12.49 -10.92 5.98
C LEU A 29 -12.61 -11.55 4.59
N THR A 30 -12.80 -12.87 4.49
CA THR A 30 -13.00 -13.58 3.22
C THR A 30 -14.22 -13.05 2.47
N LYS A 31 -15.35 -12.84 3.16
CA LYS A 31 -16.56 -12.26 2.55
C LYS A 31 -16.33 -10.83 2.05
N LEU A 32 -15.62 -10.01 2.83
CA LEU A 32 -15.26 -8.65 2.43
C LEU A 32 -14.32 -8.65 1.22
N PHE A 33 -13.28 -9.49 1.25
CA PHE A 33 -12.29 -9.56 0.17
C PHE A 33 -12.91 -9.97 -1.16
N LYS A 34 -13.85 -10.92 -1.17
CA LYS A 34 -14.60 -11.27 -2.41
C LYS A 34 -15.36 -10.08 -3.01
N LYS A 35 -15.95 -9.23 -2.16
CA LYS A 35 -16.62 -8.00 -2.62
C LYS A 35 -15.60 -7.00 -3.17
N ALA A 36 -14.50 -6.81 -2.44
CA ALA A 36 -13.41 -5.93 -2.83
C ALA A 36 -12.77 -6.36 -4.15
N GLU A 37 -12.52 -7.65 -4.33
CA GLU A 37 -11.97 -8.23 -5.56
C GLU A 37 -12.91 -8.01 -6.74
N LYS A 38 -14.21 -8.32 -6.58
CA LYS A 38 -15.20 -8.08 -7.65
C LYS A 38 -15.25 -6.60 -8.05
N PHE A 39 -15.24 -5.70 -7.05
CA PHE A 39 -15.20 -4.26 -7.30
C PHE A 39 -13.93 -3.87 -8.04
N ALA A 40 -12.76 -4.20 -7.50
CA ALA A 40 -11.47 -3.78 -8.02
C ALA A 40 -11.19 -4.35 -9.43
N LYS A 41 -11.60 -5.60 -9.71
CA LYS A 41 -11.51 -6.16 -11.07
C LYS A 41 -12.44 -5.47 -12.06
N LYS A 42 -13.60 -4.98 -11.61
CA LYS A 42 -14.53 -4.22 -12.46
C LYS A 42 -13.97 -2.82 -12.77
N THR A 43 -13.42 -2.14 -11.77
CA THR A 43 -13.14 -0.69 -11.85
C THR A 43 -11.67 -0.33 -12.01
N HIS A 44 -10.73 -1.20 -11.62
CA HIS A 44 -9.29 -0.92 -11.55
C HIS A 44 -8.41 -2.09 -12.01
N ILE A 45 -8.86 -2.87 -13.00
CA ILE A 45 -8.11 -4.05 -13.48
C ILE A 45 -6.70 -3.71 -13.96
N GLN A 46 -6.54 -2.57 -14.64
CA GLN A 46 -5.24 -2.11 -15.14
C GLN A 46 -4.25 -1.82 -14.00
N ASP A 47 -4.73 -1.25 -12.88
CA ASP A 47 -3.88 -1.01 -11.71
C ASP A 47 -3.49 -2.31 -11.02
N ILE A 48 -4.43 -3.26 -10.92
CA ILE A 48 -4.16 -4.61 -10.39
C ILE A 48 -3.07 -5.28 -11.22
N GLU A 49 -3.23 -5.34 -12.54
CA GLU A 49 -2.26 -5.99 -13.43
C GLU A 49 -0.89 -5.32 -13.34
N ARG A 50 -0.85 -3.99 -13.30
CA ARG A 50 0.40 -3.25 -13.17
C ARG A 50 1.10 -3.56 -11.85
N ILE A 51 0.38 -3.59 -10.74
CA ILE A 51 0.94 -3.94 -9.42
C ILE A 51 1.41 -5.39 -9.40
N ASP A 52 0.64 -6.30 -10.00
CA ASP A 52 0.95 -7.72 -10.01
C ASP A 52 2.19 -8.04 -10.87
N LYS A 53 2.39 -7.30 -11.96
CA LYS A 53 3.58 -7.38 -12.83
C LYS A 53 4.85 -6.80 -12.20
N ARG A 54 4.78 -6.06 -11.09
CA ARG A 54 5.98 -5.54 -10.40
C ARG A 54 6.61 -6.65 -9.54
N ASP A 55 7.54 -7.39 -10.13
CA ASP A 55 8.28 -8.48 -9.49
C ASP A 55 9.78 -8.21 -9.30
N HIS A 56 10.30 -7.13 -9.88
CA HIS A 56 11.67 -6.68 -9.72
C HIS A 56 11.75 -5.17 -9.51
N LEU A 57 12.85 -4.74 -8.87
CA LEU A 57 13.16 -3.33 -8.68
C LEU A 57 13.33 -2.63 -10.03
N VAL A 58 12.58 -1.54 -10.25
CA VAL A 58 12.64 -0.73 -11.47
C VAL A 58 14.07 -0.40 -11.88
N GLU A 59 14.37 -0.52 -13.17
CA GLU A 59 15.71 -0.31 -13.70
C GLU A 59 15.96 1.15 -14.04
N LYS A 60 14.95 1.87 -14.53
CA LYS A 60 15.11 3.26 -15.00
C LYS A 60 14.79 4.27 -13.90
N PHE A 61 15.62 5.30 -13.77
CA PHE A 61 15.39 6.40 -12.83
C PHE A 61 14.01 7.05 -13.03
N ASP A 62 13.58 7.25 -14.29
CA ASP A 62 12.31 7.93 -14.57
C ASP A 62 11.11 7.13 -14.05
N GLU A 63 11.18 5.78 -14.07
CA GLU A 63 10.15 4.93 -13.45
C GLU A 63 10.16 5.06 -11.92
N PHE A 64 11.33 5.01 -11.30
CA PHE A 64 11.47 5.24 -9.86
C PHE A 64 10.93 6.62 -9.47
N PHE A 65 11.29 7.66 -10.21
CA PHE A 65 10.96 9.04 -9.93
C PHE A 65 9.45 9.29 -10.04
N LYS A 66 8.79 8.70 -11.04
CA LYS A 66 7.32 8.72 -11.18
C LYS A 66 6.64 8.16 -9.93
N GLU A 67 7.10 7.00 -9.45
CA GLU A 67 6.54 6.36 -8.25
C GLU A 67 6.86 7.14 -6.96
N TYR A 68 8.06 7.71 -6.86
CA TYR A 68 8.45 8.57 -5.74
C TYR A 68 7.55 9.82 -5.65
N ILE A 69 7.32 10.52 -6.78
CA ILE A 69 6.41 11.68 -6.82
C ILE A 69 5.02 11.27 -6.34
N TYR A 70 4.47 10.17 -6.89
CA TYR A 70 3.13 9.72 -6.53
C TYR A 70 3.02 9.50 -5.01
N VAL A 71 3.95 8.75 -4.43
CA VAL A 71 3.93 8.40 -3.00
C VAL A 71 4.11 9.62 -2.10
N VAL A 72 5.02 10.54 -2.46
CA VAL A 72 5.22 11.79 -1.73
C VAL A 72 3.95 12.64 -1.77
N VAL A 73 3.28 12.75 -2.91
CA VAL A 73 2.03 13.52 -3.02
C VAL A 73 0.91 12.81 -2.27
N ALA A 74 0.73 11.51 -2.44
CA ALA A 74 -0.31 10.70 -1.79
C ALA A 74 -0.19 10.68 -0.25
N SER A 75 1.00 10.88 0.30
CA SER A 75 1.20 11.00 1.75
C SER A 75 0.49 12.25 2.31
N GLY A 76 -0.73 12.10 2.79
CA GLY A 76 -1.59 13.18 3.29
C GLY A 76 -2.59 13.76 2.27
N PHE A 77 -2.74 13.12 1.10
CA PHE A 77 -3.74 13.49 0.08
C PHE A 77 -4.51 12.25 -0.39
N ARG A 78 -5.60 12.46 -1.12
CA ARG A 78 -6.30 11.35 -1.80
C ARG A 78 -5.42 10.81 -2.94
N GLY A 79 -5.48 9.49 -3.18
CA GLY A 79 -4.74 8.85 -4.28
C GLY A 79 -5.05 9.50 -5.64
N LYS A 80 -6.33 9.86 -5.86
CA LYS A 80 -6.77 10.63 -7.03
C LYS A 80 -5.97 11.93 -7.23
N THR A 81 -5.86 12.75 -6.19
CA THR A 81 -5.10 14.02 -6.25
C THR A 81 -3.63 13.78 -6.60
N ALA A 82 -3.03 12.69 -6.10
CA ALA A 82 -1.68 12.30 -6.47
C ALA A 82 -1.59 11.91 -7.95
N ALA A 83 -2.52 11.09 -8.44
CA ALA A 83 -2.59 10.70 -9.85
C ALA A 83 -2.78 11.89 -10.80
N GLU A 84 -3.65 12.84 -10.44
CA GLU A 84 -3.88 14.09 -11.20
C GLU A 84 -2.64 14.98 -11.29
N LEU A 85 -1.89 15.09 -10.19
CA LEU A 85 -0.72 15.96 -10.11
C LEU A 85 0.53 15.34 -10.73
N LEU A 86 0.64 14.01 -10.68
CA LEU A 86 1.81 13.26 -11.14
C LEU A 86 2.33 13.71 -12.51
N PRO A 87 1.55 13.67 -13.62
CA PRO A 87 2.07 14.03 -14.93
C PRO A 87 2.47 15.51 -15.04
N LYS A 88 1.87 16.39 -14.22
CA LYS A 88 2.23 17.82 -14.18
C LYS A 88 3.58 18.03 -13.50
N LEU A 89 3.82 17.30 -12.40
CA LEU A 89 5.05 17.38 -11.62
C LEU A 89 6.21 16.66 -12.31
N GLU A 90 5.96 15.51 -12.92
CA GLU A 90 6.94 14.76 -13.71
C GLU A 90 7.53 15.60 -14.85
N LYS A 91 6.67 16.29 -15.61
CA LYS A 91 7.08 17.24 -16.68
C LYS A 91 7.94 18.40 -16.19
N CYS A 92 7.94 18.69 -14.88
CA CYS A 92 8.80 19.72 -14.33
C CYS A 92 10.25 19.28 -14.17
N GLN A 93 10.54 17.96 -14.22
CA GLN A 93 11.89 17.40 -14.16
C GLN A 93 12.72 17.99 -13.00
N GLY A 94 12.16 17.91 -11.78
CA GLY A 94 12.80 18.45 -10.58
C GLY A 94 12.83 19.98 -10.47
N ASN A 95 12.39 20.75 -11.47
CA ASN A 95 12.37 22.20 -11.38
C ASN A 95 11.32 22.69 -10.37
N LYS A 96 11.78 23.05 -9.17
CA LYS A 96 10.94 23.52 -8.06
C LYS A 96 10.04 24.71 -8.42
N LYS A 97 10.55 25.70 -9.17
CA LYS A 97 9.76 26.89 -9.56
C LYS A 97 8.59 26.50 -10.46
N LYS A 98 8.79 25.57 -11.40
CA LYS A 98 7.71 25.03 -12.25
C LYS A 98 6.72 24.20 -11.44
N MET A 99 7.20 23.30 -10.56
CA MET A 99 6.33 22.48 -9.70
C MET A 99 5.41 23.32 -8.82
N LEU A 100 5.93 24.41 -8.23
CA LEU A 100 5.16 25.34 -7.39
C LEU A 100 4.04 26.08 -8.13
N LYS A 101 4.02 26.07 -9.47
CA LYS A 101 2.87 26.57 -10.24
C LYS A 101 1.69 25.61 -10.17
N HIS A 102 1.95 24.30 -10.10
CA HIS A 102 0.92 23.25 -10.05
C HIS A 102 0.59 22.77 -8.63
N PHE A 103 1.58 22.78 -7.73
CA PHE A 103 1.44 22.24 -6.39
C PHE A 103 2.09 23.15 -5.35
N LYS A 104 1.27 23.81 -4.51
CA LYS A 104 1.74 24.85 -3.58
C LYS A 104 2.47 24.32 -2.34
N ASN A 105 2.62 23.00 -2.20
CA ASN A 105 3.33 22.41 -1.07
C ASN A 105 4.86 22.52 -1.26
N LYS A 106 5.46 23.56 -0.68
CA LYS A 106 6.90 23.85 -0.79
C LYS A 106 7.79 22.69 -0.32
N ARG A 107 7.44 22.06 0.81
CA ARG A 107 8.21 20.95 1.40
C ARG A 107 8.26 19.73 0.48
N LYS A 108 7.13 19.36 -0.13
CA LYS A 108 7.08 18.24 -1.09
C LYS A 108 7.76 18.57 -2.42
N CYS A 109 7.62 19.80 -2.92
CA CYS A 109 8.33 20.22 -4.12
C CYS A 109 9.86 20.23 -3.91
N GLU A 110 10.33 20.61 -2.71
CA GLU A 110 11.75 20.50 -2.35
C GLU A 110 12.22 19.05 -2.39
N ALA A 111 11.51 18.15 -1.70
CA ALA A 111 11.82 16.72 -1.69
C ALA A 111 11.93 16.11 -3.10
N ILE A 112 10.96 16.41 -3.97
CA ILE A 112 10.97 15.98 -5.38
C ILE A 112 12.18 16.56 -6.13
N SER A 113 12.49 17.84 -5.93
CA SER A 113 13.65 18.49 -6.54
C SER A 113 14.97 17.84 -6.10
N THR A 114 15.10 17.51 -4.81
CA THR A 114 16.28 16.85 -4.24
C THR A 114 16.49 15.47 -4.85
N VAL A 115 15.44 14.63 -4.90
CA VAL A 115 15.55 13.28 -5.46
C VAL A 115 15.87 13.31 -6.95
N PHE A 116 15.38 14.31 -7.69
CA PHE A 116 15.71 14.45 -9.11
C PHE A 116 17.22 14.65 -9.37
N GLN A 117 17.95 15.28 -8.44
CA GLN A 117 19.40 15.47 -8.59
C GLN A 117 20.20 14.15 -8.56
N LEU A 118 19.59 13.07 -8.05
CA LEU A 118 20.22 11.76 -7.97
C LEU A 118 20.15 10.99 -9.31
N LYS A 119 19.54 11.57 -10.36
CA LYS A 119 19.36 10.91 -11.67
C LYS A 119 20.66 10.39 -12.27
N ASN A 120 21.74 11.15 -12.16
CA ASN A 120 23.03 10.78 -12.74
C ASN A 120 23.77 9.70 -11.94
N ASP A 121 23.34 9.44 -10.70
CA ASP A 121 23.92 8.44 -9.80
C ASP A 121 22.94 7.28 -9.54
N TRP A 122 21.97 7.10 -10.43
CA TRP A 122 20.86 6.18 -10.20
C TRP A 122 21.30 4.74 -10.03
N GLU A 123 22.28 4.25 -10.80
CA GLU A 123 22.73 2.84 -10.68
C GLU A 123 23.33 2.54 -9.31
N ASN A 124 24.19 3.43 -8.80
CA ASN A 124 24.78 3.30 -7.46
C ASN A 124 23.68 3.38 -6.40
N LEU A 125 22.80 4.38 -6.48
CA LEU A 125 21.67 4.52 -5.57
C LEU A 125 20.78 3.27 -5.60
N ARG A 126 20.41 2.78 -6.78
CA ARG A 126 19.56 1.60 -6.99
C ARG A 126 20.17 0.36 -6.34
N SER A 127 21.47 0.12 -6.52
CA SER A 127 22.16 -1.01 -5.90
C SER A 127 22.15 -0.95 -4.35
N SER A 128 22.05 0.25 -3.76
CA SER A 128 21.91 0.41 -2.31
C SER A 128 20.51 0.05 -1.79
N LEU A 129 19.50 -0.04 -2.67
CA LEU A 129 18.10 -0.28 -2.30
C LEU A 129 17.82 -1.77 -2.05
N THR A 130 18.44 -2.33 -1.02
CA THR A 130 18.39 -3.77 -0.71
C THR A 130 17.25 -4.17 0.23
N THR A 131 16.70 -3.22 0.98
CA THR A 131 15.64 -3.47 1.97
C THR A 131 14.59 -2.37 1.94
N VAL A 132 13.39 -2.62 2.46
CA VAL A 132 12.36 -1.56 2.57
C VAL A 132 12.84 -0.37 3.40
N ASP A 133 13.71 -0.58 4.40
CA ASP A 133 14.27 0.49 5.23
C ASP A 133 15.30 1.34 4.50
N SER A 134 15.99 0.81 3.49
CA SER A 134 16.90 1.60 2.64
C SER A 134 16.19 2.79 1.98
N LEU A 135 14.88 2.72 1.76
CA LEU A 135 14.08 3.80 1.17
C LEU A 135 13.92 5.00 2.10
N LYS A 136 14.17 4.86 3.41
CA LYS A 136 14.09 5.98 4.37
C LYS A 136 15.18 7.03 4.17
N GLN A 137 16.19 6.74 3.35
CA GLN A 137 17.19 7.73 2.93
C GLN A 137 16.57 8.86 2.11
N PHE A 138 15.42 8.61 1.44
CA PHE A 138 14.77 9.61 0.62
C PHE A 138 13.94 10.60 1.46
N PRO A 139 13.94 11.90 1.10
CA PRO A 139 13.13 12.89 1.79
C PRO A 139 11.66 12.51 1.82
N LEU A 140 11.01 12.71 2.98
CA LEU A 140 9.59 12.45 3.24
C LEU A 140 9.15 10.97 3.16
N ILE A 141 10.10 10.03 3.06
CA ILE A 141 9.80 8.60 3.15
C ILE A 141 9.99 8.12 4.59
N GLY A 142 8.89 8.10 5.34
CA GLY A 142 8.84 7.60 6.72
C GLY A 142 8.45 6.12 6.84
N ASP A 143 8.19 5.68 8.07
CA ASP A 143 7.96 4.25 8.39
C ASP A 143 6.74 3.62 7.73
N VAL A 144 5.71 4.40 7.40
CA VAL A 144 4.55 3.89 6.66
C VAL A 144 4.78 4.03 5.15
N VAL A 145 5.32 5.18 4.74
CA VAL A 145 5.44 5.59 3.34
C VAL A 145 6.43 4.70 2.56
N LYS A 146 7.48 4.21 3.23
CA LYS A 146 8.47 3.27 2.65
C LYS A 146 7.82 2.02 2.05
N HIS A 147 6.76 1.48 2.68
CA HIS A 147 6.06 0.30 2.17
C HIS A 147 5.30 0.60 0.87
N HIS A 148 4.73 1.80 0.74
CA HIS A 148 4.07 2.25 -0.50
C HIS A 148 5.07 2.30 -1.64
N LEU A 149 6.20 2.97 -1.41
CA LEU A 149 7.23 3.12 -2.43
C LEU A 149 7.85 1.77 -2.79
N ALA A 150 8.20 0.94 -1.81
CA ALA A 150 8.77 -0.40 -2.03
C ALA A 150 7.88 -1.27 -2.93
N ARG A 151 6.57 -1.26 -2.70
CA ARG A 151 5.60 -2.01 -3.51
C ARG A 151 5.51 -1.43 -4.93
N ASN A 152 5.46 -0.11 -5.07
CA ASN A 152 5.31 0.54 -6.38
C ASN A 152 6.51 0.31 -7.31
N ILE A 153 7.72 0.34 -6.74
CA ILE A 153 8.97 0.20 -7.51
C ILE A 153 9.40 -1.27 -7.67
N GLY A 154 8.61 -2.23 -7.18
CA GLY A 154 8.90 -3.66 -7.27
C GLY A 154 10.04 -4.14 -6.37
N LEU A 155 10.44 -3.38 -5.35
CA LEU A 155 11.46 -3.79 -4.38
C LEU A 155 10.97 -4.98 -3.53
N VAL A 156 9.75 -4.88 -3.01
CA VAL A 156 9.10 -5.95 -2.25
C VAL A 156 7.59 -5.84 -2.45
N THR A 157 6.94 -6.98 -2.71
CA THR A 157 5.48 -7.07 -2.59
C THR A 157 5.09 -7.15 -1.12
N CYS A 158 4.51 -6.07 -0.57
CA CYS A 158 4.14 -6.00 0.84
C CYS A 158 2.84 -5.24 1.07
N ALA A 159 2.26 -5.48 2.24
CA ALA A 159 1.14 -4.69 2.74
C ALA A 159 1.61 -3.31 3.22
N LYS A 160 0.84 -2.27 2.94
CA LYS A 160 1.04 -0.92 3.42
C LYS A 160 0.13 -0.67 4.62
N PRO A 161 0.67 -0.42 5.83
CA PRO A 161 -0.15 -0.23 7.02
C PRO A 161 -0.81 1.17 7.07
N ASP A 162 -1.62 1.51 6.07
CA ASP A 162 -2.34 2.78 6.04
C ASP A 162 -3.56 2.81 6.97
N LEU A 163 -4.20 3.97 7.06
CA LEU A 163 -5.33 4.19 7.96
C LEU A 163 -6.54 3.28 7.68
N HIS A 164 -6.86 3.00 6.41
CA HIS A 164 -8.00 2.15 6.06
C HIS A 164 -7.74 0.70 6.47
N LEU A 165 -6.57 0.17 6.09
CA LEU A 165 -6.21 -1.20 6.42
C LEU A 165 -5.95 -1.39 7.92
N THR A 166 -5.35 -0.43 8.59
CA THR A 166 -5.15 -0.44 10.05
C THR A 166 -6.48 -0.45 10.80
N ARG A 167 -7.46 0.38 10.36
CA ARG A 167 -8.81 0.37 10.91
C ARG A 167 -9.51 -0.97 10.70
N LEU A 168 -9.38 -1.55 9.50
CA LEU A 168 -9.97 -2.86 9.20
C LEU A 168 -9.34 -3.97 10.05
N ALA A 169 -8.00 -4.02 10.14
CA ALA A 169 -7.28 -5.00 10.95
C ALA A 169 -7.69 -4.92 12.43
N LYS A 170 -7.79 -3.71 12.98
CA LYS A 170 -8.28 -3.47 14.35
C LYS A 170 -9.73 -3.93 14.51
N LYS A 171 -10.63 -3.55 13.59
CA LYS A 171 -12.06 -3.94 13.60
C LYS A 171 -12.23 -5.46 13.60
N LEU A 172 -11.41 -6.17 12.83
CA LEU A 172 -11.44 -7.62 12.71
C LEU A 172 -10.52 -8.36 13.70
N LYS A 173 -9.83 -7.64 14.60
CA LYS A 173 -8.93 -8.21 15.62
C LYS A 173 -7.79 -9.06 15.01
N PHE A 174 -7.21 -8.58 13.91
CA PHE A 174 -5.91 -9.07 13.42
C PHE A 174 -4.76 -8.46 14.24
N LYS A 175 -3.60 -9.12 14.24
CA LYS A 175 -2.43 -8.66 15.00
C LYS A 175 -1.92 -7.33 14.44
N ASP A 176 -1.87 -7.26 13.11
CA ASP A 176 -1.36 -6.15 12.33
C ASP A 176 -1.94 -6.24 10.89
N VAL A 177 -1.67 -5.22 10.07
CA VAL A 177 -2.11 -5.19 8.67
C VAL A 177 -1.44 -6.31 7.86
N LYS A 178 -0.16 -6.59 8.12
CA LYS A 178 0.61 -7.63 7.43
C LYS A 178 -0.08 -9.00 7.56
N SER A 179 -0.38 -9.44 8.77
CA SER A 179 -1.04 -10.73 9.02
C SER A 179 -2.46 -10.81 8.44
N MET A 180 -3.15 -9.67 8.31
CA MET A 180 -4.46 -9.60 7.65
C MET A 180 -4.34 -9.77 6.13
N VAL A 181 -3.39 -9.05 5.51
CA VAL A 181 -3.15 -9.10 4.06
C VAL A 181 -2.54 -10.45 3.65
N ASP A 182 -1.57 -10.96 4.39
CA ASP A 182 -0.98 -12.29 4.14
C ASP A 182 -2.06 -13.38 4.14
N PHE A 183 -3.03 -13.30 5.07
CA PHE A 183 -4.14 -14.26 5.12
C PHE A 183 -4.99 -14.26 3.84
N VAL A 184 -5.35 -13.09 3.31
CA VAL A 184 -6.13 -13.04 2.05
C VAL A 184 -5.27 -13.35 0.84
N ALA A 185 -4.01 -12.91 0.82
CA ALA A 185 -3.06 -13.20 -0.23
C ALA A 185 -2.89 -14.72 -0.43
N SER A 186 -2.64 -15.47 0.64
CA SER A 186 -2.51 -16.94 0.57
C SER A 186 -3.83 -17.63 0.20
N ASN A 187 -4.97 -17.20 0.73
CA ASN A 187 -6.25 -17.87 0.48
C ASN A 187 -6.83 -17.63 -0.92
N PHE A 188 -6.43 -16.54 -1.57
CA PHE A 188 -6.94 -16.14 -2.89
C PHE A 188 -5.85 -16.17 -3.98
N ASN A 189 -4.66 -16.67 -3.66
CA ASN A 189 -3.51 -16.77 -4.56
C ASN A 189 -3.10 -15.43 -5.18
N TYR A 190 -3.01 -14.39 -4.34
CA TYR A 190 -2.50 -13.07 -4.73
C TYR A 190 -1.13 -12.80 -4.10
N LYS A 191 -0.32 -11.98 -4.76
CA LYS A 191 0.82 -11.34 -4.11
C LYS A 191 0.32 -10.40 -2.99
N PRO A 192 1.01 -10.27 -1.84
CA PRO A 192 0.60 -9.38 -0.75
C PRO A 192 0.27 -7.94 -1.19
N GLY A 193 1.10 -7.34 -2.05
CA GLY A 193 0.85 -5.99 -2.58
C GLY A 193 -0.38 -5.88 -3.48
N THR A 194 -0.76 -6.95 -4.19
CA THR A 194 -1.98 -7.01 -5.01
C THR A 194 -3.21 -7.11 -4.11
N ALA A 195 -3.17 -7.97 -3.09
CA ALA A 195 -4.25 -8.10 -2.12
C ALA A 195 -4.45 -6.84 -1.27
N ASP A 196 -3.37 -6.15 -0.91
CA ASP A 196 -3.38 -4.83 -0.28
C ASP A 196 -4.16 -3.82 -1.12
N PHE A 197 -3.80 -3.68 -2.39
CA PHE A 197 -4.45 -2.74 -3.31
C PHE A 197 -5.95 -3.02 -3.46
N ILE A 198 -6.34 -4.29 -3.64
CA ILE A 198 -7.74 -4.72 -3.77
C ILE A 198 -8.55 -4.28 -2.53
N LEU A 199 -8.03 -4.51 -1.33
CA LEU A 199 -8.68 -4.08 -0.10
C LEU A 199 -8.72 -2.54 0.01
N TRP A 200 -7.59 -1.89 -0.26
CA TRP A 200 -7.45 -0.44 -0.12
C TRP A 200 -8.42 0.30 -1.05
N ILE A 201 -8.52 -0.10 -2.32
CA ILE A 201 -9.36 0.60 -3.28
C ILE A 201 -10.83 0.50 -2.89
N TYR A 202 -11.29 -0.69 -2.52
CA TYR A 202 -12.65 -0.89 -2.04
C TYR A 202 -12.96 -0.07 -0.77
N LEU A 203 -12.04 -0.04 0.19
CA LEU A 203 -12.23 0.71 1.44
C LEU A 203 -12.15 2.22 1.28
N SER A 204 -11.30 2.72 0.36
CA SER A 204 -11.17 4.16 0.09
C SER A 204 -12.39 4.71 -0.67
N HIS A 205 -13.06 3.84 -1.41
CA HIS A 205 -14.26 4.13 -2.21
C HIS A 205 -15.56 3.80 -1.49
N ASN A 206 -15.51 3.26 -0.27
CA ASN A 206 -16.66 2.72 0.45
C ASN A 206 -17.47 1.67 -0.36
N GLY A 207 -16.85 1.02 -1.35
CA GLY A 207 -17.50 0.09 -2.28
C GLY A 207 -18.32 0.75 -3.39
N GLU A 208 -18.21 2.07 -3.56
CA GLU A 208 -18.92 2.85 -4.59
C GLU A 208 -17.99 3.30 -5.70
N GLU A 209 -18.51 3.45 -6.92
CA GLU A 209 -17.72 3.95 -8.04
C GLU A 209 -17.36 5.43 -7.84
N GLN A 210 -16.18 5.81 -8.32
CA GLN A 210 -15.68 7.18 -8.26
C GLN A 210 -15.13 7.56 -9.64
N ASP A 211 -14.80 8.83 -9.82
CA ASP A 211 -14.23 9.39 -11.06
C ASP A 211 -12.87 8.78 -11.48
N CYS A 212 -12.17 8.10 -10.58
CA CYS A 212 -10.94 7.36 -10.88
C CYS A 212 -11.15 5.93 -11.36
N CYS A 213 -12.37 5.41 -11.33
CA CYS A 213 -12.70 4.10 -11.86
C CYS A 213 -12.60 4.07 -13.39
N TYR A 214 -12.48 2.86 -13.95
CA TYR A 214 -12.47 2.59 -15.40
C TYR A 214 -11.35 3.27 -16.17
N GLY A 215 -10.17 3.41 -15.55
CA GLY A 215 -9.01 4.03 -16.16
C GLY A 215 -9.02 5.56 -16.12
N GLY A 216 -9.92 6.18 -15.34
CA GLY A 216 -9.93 7.62 -15.15
C GLY A 216 -8.62 8.15 -14.56
N TYR A 217 -8.05 7.43 -13.59
CA TYR A 217 -6.72 7.73 -13.04
C TYR A 217 -5.96 6.45 -12.72
N GLU A 218 -4.64 6.48 -12.95
CA GLU A 218 -3.72 5.44 -12.53
C GLU A 218 -3.45 5.51 -11.02
N LEU A 219 -4.09 4.64 -10.23
CA LEU A 219 -3.90 4.61 -8.78
C LEU A 219 -2.83 3.60 -8.38
N ARG A 220 -1.94 4.02 -7.47
CA ARG A 220 -0.91 3.14 -6.91
C ARG A 220 -1.26 2.67 -5.52
#